data_AF-A0AA39I3D0-F1
#
_entry.id   AF-A0AA39I3D0-F1
#
_cell.length_a   1.000
_cell.length_b   1.000
_cell.length_c   1.000
_cell.angle_alpha   90.00
_cell.angle_beta   90.00
_cell.angle_gamma   90.00
#
_symmetry.space_group_name_H-M   'P 1'
#
loop_
_entity.id
_entity.type
_entity.pdbx_description
1 polymer ?
#
loop_
_entity_poly.entity_id
_entity_poly.type
_entity_poly.pdbx_seq_one_letter_code
_entity_poly.pdbx_strand_id
1 'polypeptide(L)'
;MDQLPSDLVDHLAHFLSRKDLRTIARAAVGKRELNNWAVVAEDHQEERYLLDVDICLPLRNSNEQQKILLSVRKQLFNAEGSEQWDFKKRNFAWIRSVIISPNSLTDGHRPCNFEEVVRVLSIPVVPREDGRSELTLRALNAPLMELALKMVNAAGKTFTALEFISCRNGVDLRVEEFVNDYLGKEASLQRLVINCTSLNKGRIFVSLLSLFNSKRRRSLRVCLPRSPFNVREISAFVQDWLKSDGAFEKKGIHWRNLGTILGWEDIKKEYNPVAGYIMHPTRNSSLELDYDHFRIVKLEHQHLPVTADWIHALITKWKQGNGLRLHRETKKMNVVLTSEDEWHKLEQICGAAVKHRRSTILSVEHVLEHRSLELEMQDGRQFTEIQIQHKSITLEKLEALVAEWRAGDSGTVVEGLRKIDVYISKPVWKKFTGTDVDRPILSHELIYSSQEQYVLDRLYADEADRFIVHHPRVNGRLIFKSLKHSSPKGFYLISSVPVDPMDVEDWNLALLFGSLEI
;
A
#
# COMPACT_ATOMS: atom_id res chain seq x y z
N MET A 1 -7.81 30.27 -28.66
CA MET A 1 -6.83 29.17 -28.60
C MET A 1 -6.17 28.95 -29.96
N ASP A 2 -6.90 29.24 -31.03
CA ASP A 2 -6.63 28.86 -32.42
C ASP A 2 -5.53 29.67 -33.13
N GLN A 3 -5.04 30.75 -32.51
CA GLN A 3 -3.97 31.59 -33.05
C GLN A 3 -2.86 31.82 -32.02
N LEU A 4 -2.73 30.93 -31.04
CA LEU A 4 -1.64 31.03 -30.08
C LEU A 4 -0.31 30.71 -30.80
N PRO A 5 0.73 31.54 -30.62
CA PRO A 5 2.07 31.23 -31.10
C PRO A 5 2.54 29.88 -30.55
N SER A 6 3.31 29.13 -31.34
CA SER A 6 3.77 27.79 -30.97
C SER A 6 4.46 27.77 -29.60
N ASP A 7 5.27 28.78 -29.28
CA ASP A 7 5.98 28.89 -28.00
C ASP A 7 5.03 29.02 -26.80
N LEU A 8 3.91 29.72 -26.98
CA LEU A 8 2.90 29.83 -25.93
C LEU A 8 2.12 28.52 -25.78
N VAL A 9 1.85 27.83 -26.90
CA VAL A 9 1.22 26.50 -26.88
C VAL A 9 2.11 25.49 -26.17
N ASP A 10 3.42 25.47 -26.48
CA ASP A 10 4.43 24.63 -25.80
C ASP A 10 4.49 24.95 -24.29
N HIS A 11 4.54 26.24 -23.94
CA HIS A 11 4.51 26.66 -22.54
C HIS A 11 3.25 26.21 -21.80
N LEU A 12 2.06 26.32 -22.42
CA LEU A 12 0.82 25.85 -21.81
C LEU A 12 0.77 24.33 -21.72
N ALA A 13 1.14 23.65 -22.81
CA ALA A 13 1.17 22.21 -22.90
C ALA A 13 2.05 21.63 -21.79
N HIS A 14 3.20 22.24 -21.49
CA HIS A 14 4.11 21.86 -20.39
C HIS A 14 3.43 21.66 -19.02
N PHE A 15 2.29 22.31 -18.74
CA PHE A 15 1.54 22.18 -17.49
C PHE A 15 0.38 21.18 -17.53
N LEU A 16 0.01 20.67 -18.72
CA LEU A 16 -1.13 19.77 -18.91
C LEU A 16 -0.75 18.31 -18.68
N SER A 17 -1.67 17.49 -18.17
CA SER A 17 -1.46 16.04 -18.03
C SER A 17 -1.27 15.36 -19.40
N ARG A 18 -0.67 14.17 -19.44
CA ARG A 18 -0.58 13.37 -20.67
C ARG A 18 -1.95 13.01 -21.21
N LYS A 19 -2.92 12.77 -20.33
CA LYS A 19 -4.31 12.50 -20.71
C LYS A 19 -4.95 13.71 -21.39
N ASP A 20 -4.72 14.90 -20.85
CA ASP A 20 -5.24 16.14 -21.43
C ASP A 20 -4.58 16.41 -22.78
N LEU A 21 -3.27 16.24 -22.89
CA LEU A 21 -2.57 16.34 -24.16
C LEU A 21 -3.07 15.34 -25.20
N ARG A 22 -3.30 14.07 -24.83
CA ARG A 22 -3.91 13.08 -25.72
C ARG A 22 -5.27 13.52 -26.22
N THR A 23 -6.07 14.10 -25.33
CA THR A 23 -7.41 14.60 -25.66
C THR A 23 -7.32 15.79 -26.60
N ILE A 24 -6.40 16.72 -26.35
CA ILE A 24 -6.15 17.90 -27.19
C ILE A 24 -5.63 17.49 -28.56
N ALA A 25 -4.61 16.62 -28.63
CA ALA A 25 -4.06 16.11 -29.88
C ALA A 25 -5.19 15.52 -30.73
N ARG A 26 -5.97 14.57 -30.17
CA ARG A 26 -7.13 13.96 -30.86
C ARG A 26 -8.17 14.98 -31.31
N ALA A 27 -8.46 15.99 -30.49
CA ALA A 27 -9.45 17.01 -30.81
C ALA A 27 -8.96 18.01 -31.88
N ALA A 28 -7.64 18.16 -32.02
CA ALA A 28 -6.98 19.04 -32.98
C ALA A 28 -6.66 18.37 -34.33
N VAL A 29 -6.65 17.03 -34.40
CA VAL A 29 -6.41 16.29 -35.66
C VAL A 29 -7.33 16.79 -36.78
N GLY A 30 -6.73 17.19 -37.89
CA GLY A 30 -7.44 17.64 -39.10
C GLY A 30 -7.99 19.07 -39.05
N LYS A 31 -7.82 19.81 -37.96
CA LYS A 31 -8.26 21.21 -37.84
C LYS A 31 -7.10 22.16 -38.06
N ARG A 32 -7.13 22.90 -39.17
CA ARG A 32 -6.07 23.85 -39.54
C ARG A 32 -5.85 24.91 -38.47
N GLU A 33 -6.92 25.34 -37.80
CA GLU A 33 -6.86 26.36 -36.76
C GLU A 33 -6.22 25.86 -35.46
N LEU A 34 -6.02 24.55 -35.30
CA LEU A 34 -5.40 23.95 -34.10
C LEU A 34 -4.09 23.22 -34.42
N ASN A 35 -3.47 23.49 -35.56
CA ASN A 35 -2.27 22.77 -36.01
C ASN A 35 -1.13 22.84 -34.98
N ASN A 36 -0.89 24.01 -34.38
CA ASN A 36 0.13 24.16 -33.33
C ASN A 36 -0.18 23.29 -32.10
N TRP A 37 -1.45 23.19 -31.70
CA TRP A 37 -1.86 22.33 -30.59
C TRP A 37 -1.72 20.85 -30.91
N ALA A 38 -2.04 20.43 -32.13
CA ALA A 38 -1.84 19.04 -32.57
C ALA A 38 -0.37 18.65 -32.47
N VAL A 39 0.52 19.43 -33.12
CA VAL A 39 1.96 19.17 -33.15
C VAL A 39 2.57 19.19 -31.76
N VAL A 40 2.36 20.26 -30.99
CA VAL A 40 2.94 20.38 -29.64
C VAL A 40 2.40 19.29 -28.69
N ALA A 41 1.12 18.94 -28.78
CA ALA A 41 0.56 17.90 -27.92
C ALA A 41 1.07 16.51 -28.29
N GLU A 42 1.36 16.24 -29.56
CA GLU A 42 2.02 15.01 -30.02
C GLU A 42 3.47 14.98 -29.55
N ASP A 43 4.24 16.05 -29.78
CA ASP A 43 5.64 16.17 -29.33
C ASP A 43 5.75 15.93 -27.82
N HIS A 44 4.92 16.58 -27.00
CA HIS A 44 4.93 16.33 -25.57
C HIS A 44 4.45 14.94 -25.17
N GLN A 45 3.63 14.26 -25.96
CA GLN A 45 3.27 12.88 -25.65
C GLN A 45 4.44 11.92 -25.87
N GLU A 46 5.19 12.13 -26.95
CA GLU A 46 6.32 11.28 -27.35
C GLU A 46 7.58 11.57 -26.53
N GLU A 47 7.91 12.85 -26.35
CA GLU A 47 9.19 13.29 -25.81
C GLU A 47 9.16 13.50 -24.29
N ARG A 48 8.00 13.45 -23.62
CA ARG A 48 7.94 13.67 -22.17
C ARG A 48 8.64 12.57 -21.37
N TYR A 49 9.42 13.00 -20.38
CA TYR A 49 10.09 12.11 -19.44
C TYR A 49 10.00 12.64 -18.01
N LEU A 50 10.18 11.71 -17.06
CA LEU A 50 10.18 12.01 -15.64
C LEU A 50 11.61 12.14 -15.13
N LEU A 51 11.81 13.02 -14.15
CA LEU A 51 13.09 13.27 -13.50
C LEU A 51 13.05 12.81 -12.06
N ASP A 52 14.10 12.10 -11.66
CA ASP A 52 14.45 11.89 -10.26
C ASP A 52 15.65 12.75 -9.92
N VAL A 53 15.45 13.68 -8.99
CA VAL A 53 16.46 14.64 -8.56
C VAL A 53 17.00 14.19 -7.22
N ASP A 54 18.29 13.90 -7.15
CA ASP A 54 19.01 13.59 -5.91
C ASP A 54 19.97 14.75 -5.59
N ILE A 55 19.78 15.35 -4.42
CA ILE A 55 20.57 16.47 -3.90
C ILE A 55 21.29 15.97 -2.65
N CYS A 56 22.60 15.79 -2.79
CA CYS A 56 23.46 15.41 -1.68
C CYS A 56 24.08 16.66 -1.05
N LEU A 57 23.90 16.79 0.26
CA LEU A 57 24.41 17.85 1.12
C LEU A 57 25.44 17.26 2.08
N PRO A 58 26.67 16.96 1.62
CA PRO A 58 27.68 16.31 2.45
C PRO A 58 27.89 17.04 3.78
N LEU A 59 28.07 16.27 4.85
CA LEU A 59 28.43 16.81 6.16
C LEU A 59 29.77 17.52 6.04
N ARG A 60 29.84 18.77 6.53
CA ARG A 60 31.07 19.57 6.45
C ARG A 60 32.17 18.97 7.33
N ASN A 61 33.37 18.92 6.78
CA ASN A 61 34.60 19.02 7.58
C ASN A 61 34.77 20.51 7.96
N SER A 62 35.24 20.80 9.17
CA SER A 62 35.14 22.11 9.85
C SER A 62 35.59 23.37 9.07
N ASN A 63 36.31 23.23 7.95
CA ASN A 63 36.88 24.36 7.20
C ASN A 63 36.40 24.49 5.74
N GLU A 64 35.53 23.61 5.23
CA GLU A 64 35.09 23.68 3.82
C GLU A 64 33.76 24.42 3.63
N GLN A 65 33.64 25.18 2.53
CA GLN A 65 32.34 25.71 2.07
C GLN A 65 31.36 24.54 1.84
N GLN A 66 30.07 24.76 2.11
CA GLN A 66 29.05 23.73 1.86
C GLN A 66 29.02 23.38 0.38
N LYS A 67 29.51 22.19 0.05
CA LYS A 67 29.33 21.61 -1.27
C LYS A 67 27.89 21.14 -1.39
N ILE A 68 27.28 21.44 -2.53
CA ILE A 68 26.01 20.86 -2.95
C ILE A 68 26.34 19.95 -4.12
N LEU A 69 25.88 18.72 -4.04
CA LEU A 69 26.06 17.72 -5.07
C LEU A 69 24.70 17.41 -5.68
N LEU A 70 24.61 17.38 -7.01
CA LEU A 70 23.36 17.17 -7.73
C LEU A 70 23.51 16.01 -8.70
N SER A 71 22.57 15.08 -8.65
CA SER A 71 22.35 14.06 -9.67
C SER A 71 20.93 14.16 -10.17
N VAL A 72 20.72 14.11 -11.49
CA VAL A 72 19.39 14.16 -12.08
C VAL A 72 19.28 13.03 -13.08
N ARG A 73 18.38 12.08 -12.81
CA ARG A 73 18.15 10.91 -13.64
C ARG A 73 16.86 11.05 -14.42
N LYS A 74 16.92 10.77 -15.70
CA LYS A 74 15.79 10.69 -16.61
C LYS A 74 15.23 9.26 -16.60
N GLN A 75 13.96 9.14 -16.23
CA GLN A 75 13.20 7.90 -16.26
C GLN A 75 12.51 7.76 -17.61
N LEU A 76 12.80 6.67 -18.31
CA LEU A 76 12.20 6.35 -19.61
C LEU A 76 10.92 5.54 -19.36
N PHE A 77 9.80 5.95 -19.97
CA PHE A 77 8.49 5.36 -19.69
C PHE A 77 8.34 3.89 -20.10
N ASN A 78 9.21 3.39 -20.98
CA ASN A 78 9.09 2.06 -21.58
C ASN A 78 10.38 1.22 -21.50
N ALA A 79 11.44 1.71 -20.87
CA ALA A 79 12.70 0.99 -20.76
C ALA A 79 13.00 0.72 -19.28
N GLU A 80 13.44 -0.49 -18.97
CA GLU A 80 14.06 -0.79 -17.69
C GLU A 80 15.38 -0.03 -17.61
N GLY A 81 15.35 1.17 -17.05
CA GLY A 81 16.56 1.96 -16.91
C GLY A 81 16.29 3.42 -16.60
N SER A 82 17.33 4.04 -16.03
CA SER A 82 17.41 5.48 -15.85
C SER A 82 18.74 5.95 -16.41
N GLU A 83 18.74 7.04 -17.18
CA GLU A 83 19.96 7.65 -17.69
C GLU A 83 20.24 8.99 -17.00
N GLN A 84 21.48 9.46 -17.02
CA GLN A 84 21.78 10.80 -16.51
C GLN A 84 21.18 11.84 -17.43
N TRP A 85 20.45 12.80 -16.88
CA TRP A 85 19.86 13.87 -17.66
C TRP A 85 20.92 14.90 -18.04
N ASP A 86 20.99 15.23 -19.33
CA ASP A 86 21.95 16.17 -19.91
C ASP A 86 21.51 17.65 -19.80
N PHE A 87 20.46 17.93 -19.03
CA PHE A 87 19.84 19.25 -18.84
C PHE A 87 19.25 19.88 -20.11
N LYS A 88 19.14 19.12 -21.21
CA LYS A 88 18.47 19.58 -22.44
C LYS A 88 16.98 19.25 -22.41
N LYS A 89 16.22 19.78 -23.38
CA LYS A 89 14.80 19.48 -23.58
C LYS A 89 13.93 19.72 -22.33
N ARG A 90 14.25 20.75 -21.55
CA ARG A 90 13.61 21.04 -20.25
C ARG A 90 12.07 21.17 -20.31
N ASN A 91 11.52 21.61 -21.44
CA ASN A 91 10.06 21.73 -21.63
C ASN A 91 9.35 20.36 -21.67
N PHE A 92 10.09 19.26 -21.82
CA PHE A 92 9.55 17.90 -21.80
C PHE A 92 9.76 17.18 -20.45
N ALA A 93 10.47 17.82 -19.53
CA ALA A 93 10.84 17.23 -18.26
C ALA A 93 9.84 17.54 -17.15
N TRP A 94 9.51 16.54 -16.33
CA TRP A 94 8.76 16.73 -15.08
C TRP A 94 9.43 16.05 -13.91
N ILE A 95 9.44 16.70 -12.75
CA ILE A 95 9.95 16.12 -11.51
C ILE A 95 8.96 15.08 -10.99
N ARG A 96 9.41 13.84 -10.87
CA ARG A 96 8.70 12.76 -10.19
C ARG A 96 9.15 12.66 -8.74
N SER A 97 10.45 12.68 -8.49
CA SER A 97 10.99 12.55 -7.14
C SER A 97 12.10 13.55 -6.88
N VAL A 98 12.12 14.12 -5.68
CA VAL A 98 13.24 14.88 -5.14
C VAL A 98 13.67 14.23 -3.85
N ILE A 99 14.94 13.86 -3.76
CA ILE A 99 15.56 13.37 -2.53
C ILE A 99 16.64 14.37 -2.13
N ILE A 100 16.60 14.85 -0.90
CA ILE A 100 17.67 15.67 -0.31
C ILE A 100 18.22 14.94 0.90
N SER A 101 19.51 14.63 0.88
CA SER A 101 20.14 13.79 1.90
C SER A 101 21.60 14.17 2.15
N PRO A 102 22.21 13.81 3.29
CA PRO A 102 23.60 14.16 3.57
C PRO A 102 24.60 13.25 2.86
N ASN A 103 24.15 12.07 2.43
CA ASN A 103 24.99 11.05 1.84
C ASN A 103 24.49 10.78 0.43
N SER A 104 25.41 10.70 -0.52
CA SER A 104 25.05 10.28 -1.87
C SER A 104 24.52 8.85 -1.82
N LEU A 105 23.31 8.65 -2.33
CA LEU A 105 22.71 7.32 -2.48
C LEU A 105 22.99 6.73 -3.87
N THR A 106 23.56 7.52 -4.78
CA THR A 106 23.67 7.18 -6.20
C THR A 106 24.96 7.72 -6.82
N ASP A 107 25.55 6.96 -7.74
CA ASP A 107 26.66 7.46 -8.55
C ASP A 107 26.21 8.63 -9.46
N GLY A 108 27.17 9.41 -9.99
CA GLY A 108 26.89 10.47 -10.97
C GLY A 108 26.54 11.85 -10.39
N HIS A 109 26.75 12.06 -9.09
CA HIS A 109 26.65 13.38 -8.49
C HIS A 109 27.73 14.33 -9.02
N ARG A 110 27.33 15.53 -9.45
CA ARG A 110 28.26 16.61 -9.80
C ARG A 110 28.18 17.75 -8.78
N PRO A 111 29.29 18.43 -8.45
CA PRO A 111 29.24 19.68 -7.71
C PRO A 111 28.40 20.73 -8.44
N CYS A 112 27.59 21.47 -7.70
CA CYS A 112 26.76 22.55 -8.20
C CYS A 112 26.59 23.66 -7.16
N ASN A 113 26.10 24.82 -7.59
CA ASN A 113 25.70 25.89 -6.69
C ASN A 113 24.19 25.85 -6.36
N PHE A 114 23.75 26.75 -5.47
CA PHE A 114 22.36 26.82 -5.04
C PHE A 114 21.41 27.20 -6.20
N GLU A 115 21.84 28.10 -7.07
CA GLU A 115 21.06 28.59 -8.22
C GLU A 115 20.81 27.49 -9.25
N GLU A 116 21.78 26.61 -9.49
CA GLU A 116 21.63 25.43 -10.34
C GLU A 116 20.59 24.46 -9.77
N VAL A 117 20.61 24.22 -8.45
CA VAL A 117 19.60 23.36 -7.81
C VAL A 117 18.21 23.96 -7.91
N VAL A 118 18.06 25.25 -7.57
CA VAL A 118 16.76 25.94 -7.69
C VAL A 118 16.27 25.92 -9.13
N ARG A 119 17.16 26.07 -10.12
CA ARG A 119 16.82 25.95 -11.54
C ARG A 119 16.27 24.57 -11.87
N VAL A 120 16.87 23.48 -11.40
CA VAL A 120 16.30 22.14 -11.60
C VAL A 120 14.97 21.98 -10.89
N LEU A 121 14.88 22.37 -9.61
CA LEU A 121 13.64 22.26 -8.83
C LEU A 121 12.50 23.15 -9.36
N SER A 122 12.80 24.16 -10.18
CA SER A 122 11.78 24.98 -10.84
C SER A 122 11.05 24.26 -11.97
N ILE A 123 11.54 23.11 -12.44
CA ILE A 123 10.83 22.23 -13.38
C ILE A 123 9.47 21.82 -12.76
N PRO A 124 8.38 21.72 -13.54
CA PRO A 124 7.10 21.29 -12.99
C PRO A 124 7.19 19.90 -12.39
N VAL A 125 6.44 19.69 -11.32
CA VAL A 125 6.23 18.38 -10.73
C VAL A 125 5.19 17.64 -11.57
N VAL A 126 5.37 16.33 -11.75
CA VAL A 126 4.43 15.49 -12.50
C VAL A 126 3.00 15.74 -12.01
N PRO A 127 2.07 16.10 -12.92
CA PRO A 127 0.66 16.21 -12.58
C PRO A 127 0.16 14.90 -12.00
N ARG A 128 -0.64 15.04 -10.96
CA ARG A 128 -1.19 13.93 -10.18
C ARG A 128 -1.87 12.84 -11.01
N GLU A 129 -2.49 13.20 -12.13
CA GLU A 129 -3.20 12.24 -13.00
C GLU A 129 -2.25 11.24 -13.67
N ASP A 130 -1.00 11.64 -13.86
CA ASP A 130 0.02 10.86 -14.55
C ASP A 130 0.96 10.11 -13.59
N GLY A 131 0.83 10.34 -12.28
CA GLY A 131 1.63 9.61 -11.30
C GLY A 131 1.73 10.26 -9.92
N ARG A 132 2.54 9.62 -9.08
CA ARG A 132 2.88 10.10 -7.74
C ARG A 132 4.15 10.94 -7.80
N SER A 133 4.08 12.16 -7.31
CA SER A 133 5.24 12.99 -7.03
C SER A 133 5.65 12.93 -5.57
N GLU A 134 6.96 12.89 -5.31
CA GLU A 134 7.50 12.66 -3.97
C GLU A 134 8.68 13.59 -3.64
N LEU A 135 8.62 14.20 -2.45
CA LEU A 135 9.74 14.91 -1.85
C LEU A 135 10.18 14.15 -0.59
N THR A 136 11.46 13.78 -0.52
CA THR A 136 12.06 13.10 0.62
C THR A 136 13.23 13.91 1.16
N LEU A 137 13.18 14.24 2.45
CA LEU A 137 14.23 14.94 3.18
C LEU A 137 14.83 13.99 4.23
N ARG A 138 16.07 13.52 4.03
CA ARG A 138 16.73 12.50 4.86
C ARG A 138 17.86 13.10 5.71
N ALA A 139 17.88 12.77 6.99
CA ALA A 139 18.99 12.79 7.95
C ALA A 139 19.84 14.08 8.01
N LEU A 140 19.26 15.24 7.72
CA LEU A 140 19.97 16.51 7.74
C LEU A 140 20.10 17.01 9.19
N ASN A 141 21.29 17.48 9.56
CA ASN A 141 21.44 18.31 10.77
C ASN A 141 20.72 19.67 10.56
N ALA A 142 20.55 20.47 11.61
CA ALA A 142 19.77 21.71 11.52
C ALA A 142 20.24 22.68 10.40
N PRO A 143 21.55 22.98 10.23
CA PRO A 143 22.03 23.82 9.13
C PRO A 143 21.72 23.26 7.74
N LEU A 144 21.89 21.95 7.54
CA LEU A 144 21.60 21.32 6.26
C LEU A 144 20.10 21.26 5.98
N MET A 145 19.28 21.08 7.03
CA MET A 145 17.82 21.11 6.92
C MET A 145 17.34 22.50 6.50
N GLU A 146 17.89 23.57 7.09
CA GLU A 146 17.60 24.95 6.67
C GLU A 146 17.90 25.17 5.19
N LEU A 147 19.07 24.71 4.72
CA LEU A 147 19.44 24.81 3.32
C LEU A 147 18.49 24.03 2.41
N ALA A 148 18.13 22.81 2.79
CA ALA A 148 17.18 21.98 2.04
C ALA A 148 15.79 22.62 1.97
N LEU A 149 15.27 23.12 3.10
CA LEU A 149 13.98 23.82 3.14
C LEU A 149 14.02 25.11 2.31
N LYS A 150 15.15 25.84 2.31
CA LYS A 150 15.34 27.01 1.45
C LYS A 150 15.28 26.66 -0.03
N MET A 151 15.90 25.55 -0.46
CA MET A 151 15.84 25.06 -1.84
C MET A 151 14.40 24.70 -2.25
N VAL A 152 13.69 23.95 -1.39
CA VAL A 152 12.31 23.53 -1.65
C VAL A 152 11.36 24.73 -1.68
N ASN A 153 11.47 25.66 -0.73
CA ASN A 153 10.65 26.87 -0.69
C ASN A 153 10.91 27.78 -1.90
N ALA A 154 12.16 27.93 -2.32
CA ALA A 154 12.52 28.72 -3.49
C ALA A 154 11.92 28.15 -4.79
N ALA A 155 11.75 26.83 -4.87
CA ALA A 155 11.11 26.19 -6.02
C ALA A 155 9.58 26.42 -6.06
N GLY A 156 8.96 26.71 -4.91
CA GLY A 156 7.52 26.93 -4.78
C GLY A 156 6.67 25.75 -5.24
N LYS A 157 7.25 24.55 -5.25
CA LYS A 157 6.60 23.33 -5.76
C LYS A 157 5.90 22.57 -4.66
N THR A 158 4.90 21.83 -5.08
CA THR A 158 4.19 20.92 -4.21
C THR A 158 4.17 19.50 -4.79
N PHE A 159 4.17 18.55 -3.88
CA PHE A 159 4.31 17.12 -4.09
C PHE A 159 3.12 16.37 -3.48
N THR A 160 2.70 15.30 -4.15
CA THR A 160 1.62 14.45 -3.63
C THR A 160 2.06 13.61 -2.43
N ALA A 161 3.36 13.41 -2.25
CA ALA A 161 3.94 12.74 -1.11
C ALA A 161 5.12 13.51 -0.54
N LEU A 162 5.19 13.57 0.78
CA LEU A 162 6.22 14.24 1.53
C LEU A 162 6.74 13.31 2.62
N GLU A 163 8.04 13.12 2.68
CA GLU A 163 8.69 12.24 3.65
C GLU A 163 9.88 12.91 4.32
N PHE A 164 9.81 13.04 5.63
CA PHE A 164 10.89 13.51 6.50
C PHE A 164 11.45 12.33 7.28
N ILE A 165 12.73 12.03 7.07
CA ILE A 165 13.44 10.98 7.77
C ILE A 165 14.54 11.65 8.58
N SER A 166 14.32 12.03 9.83
CA SER A 166 15.36 12.72 10.62
C SER A 166 16.14 11.76 11.52
N CYS A 167 17.44 12.04 11.68
CA CYS A 167 18.36 11.29 12.52
C CYS A 167 18.69 12.06 13.81
N ARG A 168 18.12 11.56 14.90
CA ARG A 168 18.57 11.59 16.31
C ARG A 168 18.80 12.90 17.08
N ASN A 169 18.86 14.11 16.51
CA ASN A 169 19.27 15.29 17.30
C ASN A 169 18.30 16.49 17.25
N GLY A 170 17.10 16.33 17.81
CA GLY A 170 16.14 17.44 17.93
C GLY A 170 15.41 17.73 16.61
N VAL A 171 14.13 18.10 16.69
CA VAL A 171 13.43 18.65 15.53
C VAL A 171 13.73 20.13 15.54
N ASP A 172 14.21 20.61 14.40
CA ASP A 172 14.26 22.03 14.13
C ASP A 172 12.82 22.53 14.00
N LEU A 173 12.43 23.54 14.81
CA LEU A 173 11.11 24.19 14.74
C LEU A 173 10.71 24.58 13.31
N ARG A 174 11.71 24.84 12.45
CA ARG A 174 11.53 25.15 11.03
C ARG A 174 10.93 24.00 10.22
N VAL A 175 11.22 22.74 10.57
CA VAL A 175 10.59 21.57 9.94
C VAL A 175 9.11 21.51 10.27
N GLU A 176 8.74 21.82 11.51
CA GLU A 176 7.34 21.85 11.93
C GLU A 176 6.58 22.96 11.22
N GLU A 177 7.17 24.15 11.15
CA GLU A 177 6.59 25.29 10.42
C GLU A 177 6.43 24.97 8.94
N PHE A 178 7.44 24.38 8.32
CA PHE A 178 7.34 23.94 6.93
C PHE A 178 6.23 22.90 6.73
N VAL A 179 6.18 21.85 7.56
CA VAL A 179 5.12 20.81 7.49
C VAL A 179 3.75 21.43 7.70
N ASN A 180 3.62 22.35 8.64
CA ASN A 180 2.38 23.03 8.95
C ASN A 180 1.89 23.89 7.78
N ASP A 181 2.80 24.70 7.21
CA ASP A 181 2.56 25.46 5.99
C ASP A 181 2.15 24.57 4.84
N TYR A 182 2.83 23.44 4.68
CA TYR A 182 2.58 22.48 3.62
C TYR A 182 1.19 21.85 3.77
N LEU A 183 0.81 21.46 4.99
CA LEU A 183 -0.53 20.95 5.30
C LEU A 183 -1.62 21.99 5.06
N GLY A 184 -1.36 23.26 5.38
CA GLY A 184 -2.30 24.36 5.20
C GLY A 184 -2.50 24.77 3.74
N LYS A 185 -1.45 24.67 2.91
CA LYS A 185 -1.48 25.12 1.51
C LYS A 185 -2.14 24.11 0.57
N GLU A 186 -2.19 22.81 0.92
CA GLU A 186 -2.32 21.80 -0.13
C GLU A 186 -3.44 20.73 0.02
N ALA A 187 -4.44 20.87 -0.84
CA ALA A 187 -5.43 19.82 -1.11
C ALA A 187 -4.84 18.60 -1.85
N SER A 188 -3.63 18.69 -2.43
CA SER A 188 -3.02 17.59 -3.19
C SER A 188 -2.32 16.54 -2.35
N LEU A 189 -1.85 16.87 -1.15
CA LEU A 189 -1.05 15.96 -0.33
C LEU A 189 -1.82 14.66 -0.07
N GLN A 190 -1.26 13.53 -0.49
CA GLN A 190 -1.85 12.20 -0.29
C GLN A 190 -1.10 11.38 0.75
N ARG A 191 0.22 11.59 0.87
CA ARG A 191 1.04 10.87 1.84
C ARG A 191 2.00 11.82 2.55
N LEU A 192 1.98 11.79 3.87
CA LEU A 192 2.94 12.49 4.72
C LEU A 192 3.61 11.46 5.63
N VAL A 193 4.93 11.41 5.65
CA VAL A 193 5.70 10.58 6.58
C VAL A 193 6.62 11.51 7.36
N ILE A 194 6.55 11.47 8.70
CA ILE A 194 7.46 12.23 9.56
C ILE A 194 8.06 11.26 10.56
N ASN A 195 9.24 10.76 10.22
CA ASN A 195 10.02 9.89 11.06
C ASN A 195 11.01 10.72 11.90
N CYS A 196 10.47 11.44 12.90
CA CYS A 196 11.28 12.19 13.85
C CYS A 196 10.84 11.96 15.30
N THR A 197 11.81 11.87 16.22
CA THR A 197 11.58 11.58 17.65
C THR A 197 11.13 12.80 18.45
N SER A 198 11.49 14.00 18.01
CA SER A 198 11.39 15.24 18.79
C SER A 198 10.36 16.22 18.22
N LEU A 199 9.38 15.70 17.49
CA LEU A 199 8.32 16.50 16.87
C LEU A 199 7.42 17.12 17.94
N ASN A 200 7.33 18.45 17.98
CA ASN A 200 6.27 19.14 18.71
C ASN A 200 4.95 18.95 17.96
N LYS A 201 4.21 17.94 18.42
CA LYS A 201 2.98 17.50 17.77
C LYS A 201 1.90 18.58 17.79
N GLY A 202 1.93 19.55 18.71
CA GLY A 202 0.83 20.50 18.92
C GLY A 202 0.42 21.26 17.65
N ARG A 203 1.37 21.86 16.92
CA ARG A 203 1.06 22.61 15.69
C ARG A 203 0.59 21.71 14.56
N ILE A 204 1.31 20.61 14.33
CA ILE A 204 0.97 19.63 13.29
C ILE A 204 -0.38 18.99 13.57
N PHE A 205 -0.69 18.71 14.83
CA PHE A 205 -1.98 18.20 15.30
C PHE A 205 -3.12 19.13 14.90
N VAL A 206 -3.02 20.43 15.20
CA VAL A 206 -4.04 21.42 14.82
C VAL A 206 -4.28 21.45 13.31
N SER A 207 -3.22 21.41 12.51
CA SER A 207 -3.34 21.36 11.05
C SER A 207 -3.96 20.07 10.55
N LEU A 208 -3.58 18.92 11.12
CA LEU A 208 -4.18 17.63 10.80
C LEU A 208 -5.66 17.60 11.17
N LEU A 209 -6.04 18.15 12.32
CA LEU A 209 -7.42 18.24 12.77
C LEU A 209 -8.29 19.01 11.77
N SER A 210 -7.82 20.18 11.33
CA SER A 210 -8.46 20.98 10.28
C SER A 210 -8.62 20.22 8.95
N LEU A 211 -7.61 19.45 8.55
CA LEU A 211 -7.67 18.63 7.34
C LEU A 211 -8.63 17.45 7.44
N PHE A 212 -8.85 16.91 8.65
CA PHE A 212 -9.81 15.83 8.87
C PHE A 212 -11.25 16.36 8.82
N ASN A 213 -11.50 17.57 9.32
CA ASN A 213 -12.81 18.22 9.33
C ASN A 213 -13.23 18.80 7.96
N SER A 214 -12.29 19.08 7.06
CA SER A 214 -12.56 19.66 5.74
C SER A 214 -12.69 18.60 4.63
N LYS A 215 -13.55 18.82 3.64
CA LYS A 215 -13.60 17.97 2.44
C LYS A 215 -12.38 18.20 1.56
N ARG A 216 -11.58 17.17 1.34
CA ARG A 216 -10.40 17.19 0.46
C ARG A 216 -10.68 16.58 -0.90
N ARG A 217 -11.78 15.82 -1.05
CA ARG A 217 -12.12 14.96 -2.20
C ARG A 217 -11.04 13.91 -2.51
N ARG A 218 -10.06 13.75 -1.63
CA ARG A 218 -8.78 13.10 -1.91
C ARG A 218 -8.30 12.39 -0.65
N SER A 219 -7.70 11.21 -0.83
CA SER A 219 -7.17 10.44 0.30
C SER A 219 -6.00 11.14 0.96
N LEU A 220 -5.85 10.95 2.27
CA LEU A 220 -4.71 11.40 3.05
C LEU A 220 -4.19 10.25 3.91
N ARG A 221 -2.91 9.95 3.83
CA ARG A 221 -2.23 9.03 4.73
C ARG A 221 -1.08 9.74 5.41
N VAL A 222 -1.18 9.91 6.72
CA VAL A 222 -0.12 10.49 7.55
C VAL A 222 0.51 9.35 8.33
N CYS A 223 1.84 9.32 8.42
CA CYS A 223 2.60 8.32 9.14
C CYS A 223 3.61 9.02 10.06
N LEU A 224 3.40 8.90 11.36
CA LEU A 224 4.23 9.47 12.42
C LEU A 224 4.86 8.34 13.27
N PRO A 225 5.76 7.52 12.70
CA PRO A 225 6.23 6.29 13.34
C PRO A 225 6.97 6.48 14.66
N ARG A 226 7.36 7.70 15.05
CA ARG A 226 8.06 7.97 16.31
C ARG A 226 7.34 8.98 17.19
N SER A 227 6.08 9.26 16.91
CA SER A 227 5.30 10.27 17.61
C SER A 227 3.88 9.74 17.88
N PRO A 228 3.71 8.77 18.80
CA PRO A 228 2.39 8.23 19.11
C PRO A 228 1.49 9.32 19.68
N PHE A 229 0.19 9.30 19.36
CA PHE A 229 -0.77 10.25 19.92
C PHE A 229 -1.12 9.85 21.36
N ASN A 230 -1.31 10.86 22.20
CA ASN A 230 -1.88 10.65 23.53
C ASN A 230 -3.42 10.65 23.46
N VAL A 231 -4.06 10.22 24.55
CA VAL A 231 -5.53 10.10 24.61
C VAL A 231 -6.24 11.42 24.37
N ARG A 232 -5.74 12.54 24.90
CA ARG A 232 -6.37 13.85 24.69
C ARG A 232 -6.36 14.26 23.22
N GLU A 233 -5.27 13.99 22.52
CA GLU A 233 -5.14 14.23 21.09
C GLU A 233 -6.11 13.35 20.29
N ILE A 234 -6.21 12.05 20.61
CA ILE A 234 -7.15 11.15 19.94
C ILE A 234 -8.60 11.57 20.22
N SER A 235 -8.97 11.83 21.48
CA SER A 235 -10.31 12.31 21.86
C SER A 235 -10.67 13.60 21.11
N ALA A 236 -9.74 14.54 20.99
CA ALA A 236 -9.97 15.76 20.21
C ALA A 236 -10.23 15.45 18.71
N PHE A 237 -9.51 14.52 18.09
CA PHE A 237 -9.82 14.06 16.72
C PHE A 237 -11.22 13.45 16.61
N VAL A 238 -11.60 12.59 17.56
CA VAL A 238 -12.91 11.95 17.56
C VAL A 238 -14.02 13.01 17.70
N GLN A 239 -13.90 13.92 18.66
CA GLN A 239 -14.90 14.96 18.91
C GLN A 239 -15.07 15.91 17.73
N ASP A 240 -13.98 16.32 17.09
CA ASP A 240 -14.03 17.19 15.93
C ASP A 240 -14.61 16.48 14.71
N TRP A 241 -14.20 15.23 14.49
CA TRP A 241 -14.78 14.41 13.42
C TRP A 241 -16.29 14.20 13.64
N LEU A 242 -16.76 13.94 14.86
CA LEU A 242 -18.19 13.80 15.18
C LEU A 242 -19.01 15.08 14.94
N LYS A 243 -18.37 16.25 14.94
CA LYS A 243 -18.97 17.56 14.61
C LYS A 243 -18.92 17.88 13.12
N SER A 244 -18.18 17.10 12.32
CA SER A 244 -18.10 17.26 10.87
C SER A 244 -19.40 16.80 10.19
N ASP A 245 -19.46 16.86 8.86
CA ASP A 245 -20.61 16.31 8.13
C ASP A 245 -20.55 14.78 7.94
N GLY A 246 -19.47 14.15 8.41
CA GLY A 246 -19.24 12.71 8.32
C GLY A 246 -19.04 12.19 6.91
N ALA A 247 -18.76 13.04 5.92
CA ALA A 247 -18.50 12.60 4.56
C ALA A 247 -17.32 11.62 4.54
N PHE A 248 -17.51 10.48 3.87
CA PHE A 248 -16.44 9.50 3.72
C PHE A 248 -15.36 10.02 2.78
N GLU A 249 -14.15 10.20 3.32
CA GLU A 249 -12.93 10.38 2.58
C GLU A 249 -11.84 9.52 3.22
N LYS A 250 -11.05 8.81 2.41
CA LYS A 250 -10.01 7.91 2.92
C LYS A 250 -8.86 8.71 3.56
N LYS A 251 -9.01 9.08 4.82
CA LYS A 251 -8.02 9.80 5.62
C LYS A 251 -7.57 8.91 6.77
N GLY A 252 -6.28 8.88 7.07
CA GLY A 252 -5.80 8.12 8.22
C GLY A 252 -4.44 8.58 8.71
N ILE A 253 -4.24 8.46 10.01
CA ILE A 253 -2.99 8.74 10.69
C ILE A 253 -2.50 7.43 11.30
N HIS A 254 -1.25 7.08 11.00
CA HIS A 254 -0.59 5.87 11.48
C HIS A 254 0.63 6.27 12.29
N TRP A 255 0.97 5.51 13.31
CA TRP A 255 2.19 5.64 14.10
C TRP A 255 2.75 4.25 14.40
N ARG A 256 3.93 4.17 15.02
CA ARG A 256 4.44 2.88 15.50
C ARG A 256 3.92 2.70 16.91
N ASN A 257 3.29 1.56 17.15
CA ASN A 257 2.99 1.12 18.50
C ASN A 257 4.32 0.83 19.24
N LEU A 258 4.69 1.71 20.17
CA LEU A 258 5.85 1.52 21.07
C LEU A 258 5.42 0.92 22.43
N GLY A 259 4.17 0.50 22.58
CA GLY A 259 3.57 0.00 23.82
C GLY A 259 2.08 0.37 23.90
N THR A 260 1.40 -0.17 24.91
CA THR A 260 0.00 0.18 25.20
C THR A 260 -0.15 1.70 25.32
N ILE A 261 -0.97 2.32 24.45
CA ILE A 261 -1.37 3.72 24.59
C ILE A 261 -2.00 3.86 25.97
N LEU A 262 -1.33 4.60 26.87
CA LEU A 262 -1.85 4.89 28.20
C LEU A 262 -3.20 5.60 28.04
N GLY A 263 -4.25 5.00 28.61
CA GLY A 263 -5.63 5.48 28.55
C GLY A 263 -6.42 5.07 27.29
N TRP A 264 -5.98 4.06 26.53
CA TRP A 264 -6.82 3.44 25.49
C TRP A 264 -8.19 2.97 26.02
N GLU A 265 -8.22 2.47 27.25
CA GLU A 265 -9.47 2.09 27.92
C GLU A 265 -10.37 3.29 28.21
N ASP A 266 -9.80 4.49 28.40
CA ASP A 266 -10.58 5.72 28.56
C ASP A 266 -11.28 6.09 27.25
N ILE A 267 -10.60 5.97 26.11
CA ILE A 267 -11.20 6.17 24.78
C ILE A 267 -12.32 5.17 24.53
N LYS A 268 -12.09 3.88 24.84
CA LYS A 268 -13.13 2.86 24.71
C LYS A 268 -14.35 3.17 25.57
N LYS A 269 -14.12 3.60 26.82
CA LYS A 269 -15.19 3.94 27.75
C LYS A 269 -15.96 5.20 27.31
N GLU A 270 -15.25 6.22 26.80
CA GLU A 270 -15.84 7.49 26.39
C GLU A 270 -16.69 7.35 25.11
N TYR A 271 -16.20 6.61 24.11
CA TYR A 271 -16.83 6.57 22.78
C TYR A 271 -17.52 5.25 22.44
N ASN A 272 -17.34 4.20 23.25
CA ASN A 272 -17.92 2.87 23.06
C ASN A 272 -17.78 2.32 21.62
N PRO A 273 -16.54 2.18 21.11
CA PRO A 273 -16.33 1.76 19.73
C PRO A 273 -16.81 0.31 19.52
N VAL A 274 -17.60 0.12 18.46
CA VAL A 274 -18.11 -1.19 18.02
C VAL A 274 -17.01 -1.90 17.25
N ALA A 275 -16.39 -2.92 17.84
CA ALA A 275 -15.29 -3.67 17.21
C ALA A 275 -14.11 -2.79 16.73
N GLY A 276 -13.84 -1.69 17.44
CA GLY A 276 -12.81 -0.71 17.07
C GLY A 276 -13.31 0.42 16.16
N TYR A 277 -14.60 0.48 15.85
CA TYR A 277 -15.19 1.51 14.99
C TYR A 277 -16.12 2.45 15.78
N ILE A 278 -15.94 3.75 15.60
CA ILE A 278 -16.92 4.76 16.02
C ILE A 278 -17.74 5.13 14.80
N MET A 279 -19.06 5.08 14.90
CA MET A 279 -19.95 5.48 13.80
C MET A 279 -20.20 6.99 13.84
N HIS A 280 -20.13 7.65 12.68
CA HIS A 280 -20.52 9.05 12.59
C HIS A 280 -22.06 9.19 12.71
N PRO A 281 -22.60 10.22 13.38
CA PRO A 281 -24.05 10.43 13.49
C PRO A 281 -24.79 10.45 12.14
N THR A 282 -24.16 10.99 11.09
CA THR A 282 -24.73 11.04 9.72
C THR A 282 -24.74 9.68 9.00
N ARG A 283 -24.13 8.65 9.56
CA ARG A 283 -24.03 7.29 8.99
C ARG A 283 -23.38 7.20 7.60
N ASN A 284 -22.57 8.19 7.24
CA ASN A 284 -21.84 8.19 5.97
C ASN A 284 -20.43 7.57 6.09
N SER A 285 -19.86 7.57 7.30
CA SER A 285 -18.53 7.04 7.57
C SER A 285 -18.41 6.47 8.99
N SER A 286 -17.32 5.73 9.22
CA SER A 286 -16.88 5.33 10.55
C SER A 286 -15.43 5.74 10.76
N LEU A 287 -15.05 5.98 12.00
CA LEU A 287 -13.67 6.16 12.40
C LEU A 287 -13.17 4.83 13.00
N GLU A 288 -12.27 4.17 12.29
CA GLU A 288 -11.55 3.01 12.80
C GLU A 288 -10.44 3.49 13.73
N LEU A 289 -10.40 2.90 14.92
CA LEU A 289 -9.44 3.16 15.99
C LEU A 289 -8.70 1.87 16.32
N ASP A 290 -7.38 1.89 16.19
CA ASP A 290 -6.48 0.81 16.58
C ASP A 290 -5.29 1.37 17.39
N TYR A 291 -4.45 0.48 17.93
CA TYR A 291 -3.28 0.83 18.75
C TYR A 291 -2.19 1.59 17.99
N ASP A 292 -2.16 1.49 16.66
CA ASP A 292 -1.13 2.09 15.81
C ASP A 292 -1.68 3.02 14.74
N HIS A 293 -3.01 3.20 14.66
CA HIS A 293 -3.60 4.11 13.70
C HIS A 293 -5.03 4.52 14.07
N PHE A 294 -5.48 5.61 13.46
CA PHE A 294 -6.91 5.83 13.24
C PHE A 294 -7.15 6.25 11.80
N ARG A 295 -8.29 5.86 11.25
CA ARG A 295 -8.65 6.23 9.87
C ARG A 295 -10.16 6.31 9.65
N ILE A 296 -10.57 7.24 8.81
CA ILE A 296 -11.95 7.33 8.33
C ILE A 296 -12.14 6.25 7.26
N VAL A 297 -13.10 5.37 7.51
CA VAL A 297 -13.53 4.29 6.62
C VAL A 297 -14.97 4.49 6.18
N LYS A 298 -15.35 3.86 5.08
CA LYS A 298 -16.75 3.85 4.63
C LYS A 298 -17.56 3.10 5.69
N LEU A 299 -18.75 3.61 6.05
CA LEU A 299 -19.61 2.85 6.96
C LEU A 299 -19.96 1.50 6.31
N GLU A 300 -19.77 0.42 7.07
CA GLU A 300 -20.11 -0.95 6.70
C GLU A 300 -20.93 -1.60 7.82
N HIS A 301 -21.66 -2.67 7.51
CA HIS A 301 -22.50 -3.37 8.48
C HIS A 301 -21.71 -3.89 9.68
N GLN A 302 -20.45 -4.30 9.48
CA GLN A 302 -19.58 -4.79 10.56
C GLN A 302 -19.20 -3.70 11.58
N HIS A 303 -19.45 -2.42 11.28
CA HIS A 303 -19.23 -1.30 12.22
C HIS A 303 -20.46 -1.03 13.08
N LEU A 304 -21.53 -1.81 12.91
CA LEU A 304 -22.76 -1.77 13.69
C LEU A 304 -22.87 -3.04 14.53
N PRO A 305 -23.63 -3.01 15.64
CA PRO A 305 -24.10 -4.24 16.25
C PRO A 305 -24.89 -5.05 15.23
N VAL A 306 -24.55 -6.34 15.08
CA VAL A 306 -25.16 -7.27 14.12
C VAL A 306 -26.01 -8.30 14.85
N THR A 307 -27.04 -8.79 14.17
CA THR A 307 -27.91 -9.87 14.65
C THR A 307 -27.39 -11.23 14.17
N ALA A 308 -27.86 -12.31 14.80
CA ALA A 308 -27.61 -13.67 14.37
C ALA A 308 -28.06 -13.92 12.93
N ASP A 309 -29.17 -13.30 12.49
CA ASP A 309 -29.67 -13.40 11.12
C ASP A 309 -28.69 -12.82 10.10
N TRP A 310 -28.06 -11.67 10.42
CA TRP A 310 -27.06 -11.07 9.53
C TRP A 310 -25.83 -11.98 9.40
N ILE A 311 -25.37 -12.54 10.51
CA ILE A 311 -24.25 -13.50 10.52
C ILE A 311 -24.63 -14.78 9.77
N HIS A 312 -25.85 -15.28 9.93
CA HIS A 312 -26.34 -16.43 9.18
C HIS A 312 -26.40 -16.17 7.67
N ALA A 313 -26.83 -14.97 7.26
CA ALA A 313 -26.78 -14.56 5.87
C ALA A 313 -25.33 -14.47 5.34
N LEU A 314 -24.39 -14.00 6.16
CA LEU A 314 -22.95 -14.01 5.84
C LEU A 314 -22.43 -15.44 5.65
N ILE A 315 -22.72 -16.35 6.58
CA ILE A 315 -22.37 -17.78 6.51
C ILE A 315 -22.93 -18.40 5.23
N THR A 316 -24.20 -18.13 4.93
CA THR A 316 -24.89 -18.66 3.75
C THR A 316 -24.22 -18.19 2.46
N LYS A 317 -23.93 -16.89 2.34
CA LYS A 317 -23.18 -16.34 1.20
C LYS A 317 -21.77 -16.90 1.10
N TRP A 318 -21.10 -17.08 2.23
CA TRP A 318 -19.77 -17.68 2.28
C TRP A 318 -19.78 -19.13 1.78
N LYS A 319 -20.74 -19.96 2.21
CA LYS A 319 -20.96 -21.34 1.75
C LYS A 319 -21.31 -21.43 0.26
N GLN A 320 -22.05 -20.47 -0.27
CA GLN A 320 -22.40 -20.38 -1.69
C GLN A 320 -21.22 -19.91 -2.55
N GLY A 321 -20.28 -19.17 -1.96
CA GLY A 321 -19.08 -18.69 -2.63
C GLY A 321 -17.96 -19.74 -2.68
N ASN A 322 -16.75 -19.27 -2.93
CA ASN A 322 -15.56 -20.12 -2.88
C ASN A 322 -15.04 -20.35 -1.45
N GLY A 323 -15.67 -19.79 -0.41
CA GLY A 323 -15.21 -19.94 0.97
C GLY A 323 -13.86 -19.28 1.30
N LEU A 324 -13.23 -18.55 0.38
CA LEU A 324 -11.89 -17.95 0.58
C LEU A 324 -11.93 -16.62 1.31
N ARG A 325 -13.08 -15.94 1.24
CA ARG A 325 -13.23 -14.54 1.60
C ARG A 325 -14.60 -14.36 2.23
N LEU A 326 -14.67 -13.54 3.28
CA LEU A 326 -15.93 -13.16 3.90
C LEU A 326 -16.58 -12.04 3.10
N HIS A 327 -16.21 -10.80 3.41
CA HIS A 327 -16.70 -9.58 2.77
C HIS A 327 -15.50 -8.79 2.23
N ARG A 328 -15.60 -8.27 1.00
CA ARG A 328 -14.56 -7.39 0.39
C ARG A 328 -13.13 -7.94 0.51
N GLU A 329 -12.98 -9.24 0.28
CA GLU A 329 -11.69 -9.93 0.29
C GLU A 329 -11.00 -10.08 1.67
N THR A 330 -11.69 -9.77 2.77
CA THR A 330 -11.13 -9.99 4.11
C THR A 330 -11.23 -11.45 4.54
N LYS A 331 -10.21 -11.93 5.25
CA LYS A 331 -10.18 -13.27 5.88
C LYS A 331 -10.63 -13.25 7.35
N LYS A 332 -10.63 -12.07 7.96
CA LYS A 332 -10.99 -11.82 9.35
C LYS A 332 -11.78 -10.52 9.43
N MET A 333 -12.80 -10.50 10.28
CA MET A 333 -13.54 -9.29 10.67
C MET A 333 -13.93 -9.40 12.14
N ASN A 334 -14.06 -8.25 12.81
CA ASN A 334 -14.60 -8.19 14.16
C ASN A 334 -16.00 -7.58 14.07
N VAL A 335 -16.96 -8.18 14.77
CA VAL A 335 -18.35 -7.69 14.85
C VAL A 335 -18.80 -7.65 16.31
N VAL A 336 -19.77 -6.81 16.63
CA VAL A 336 -20.42 -6.80 17.95
C VAL A 336 -21.81 -7.35 17.79
N LEU A 337 -22.27 -8.22 18.69
CA LEU A 337 -23.64 -8.72 18.66
C LEU A 337 -24.59 -7.69 19.30
N THR A 338 -25.83 -7.62 18.83
CA THR A 338 -26.84 -6.72 19.41
C THR A 338 -27.20 -7.07 20.85
N SER A 339 -27.09 -8.35 21.23
CA SER A 339 -27.29 -8.86 22.60
C SER A 339 -26.57 -10.20 22.79
N GLU A 340 -26.45 -10.63 24.05
CA GLU A 340 -25.91 -11.97 24.39
C GLU A 340 -26.80 -13.09 23.82
N ASP A 341 -28.12 -12.89 23.74
CA ASP A 341 -29.06 -13.86 23.15
C ASP A 341 -28.77 -14.17 21.68
N GLU A 342 -28.17 -13.24 20.93
CA GLU A 342 -27.78 -13.49 19.54
C GLU A 342 -26.71 -14.60 19.45
N TRP A 343 -25.84 -14.74 20.46
CA TRP A 343 -24.87 -15.84 20.47
C TRP A 343 -25.59 -17.19 20.58
N HIS A 344 -26.59 -17.31 21.46
CA HIS A 344 -27.37 -18.54 21.58
C HIS A 344 -28.15 -18.87 20.30
N LYS A 345 -28.66 -17.86 19.58
CA LYS A 345 -29.26 -18.08 18.25
C LYS A 345 -28.23 -18.62 17.26
N LEU A 346 -26.99 -18.13 17.30
CA LEU A 346 -25.91 -18.66 16.48
C LEU A 346 -25.55 -20.11 16.83
N GLU A 347 -25.58 -20.49 18.10
CA GLU A 347 -25.40 -21.88 18.52
C GLU A 347 -26.50 -22.80 17.95
N GLN A 348 -27.75 -22.33 17.93
CA GLN A 348 -28.85 -23.08 17.31
C GLN A 348 -28.67 -23.25 15.80
N ILE A 349 -28.09 -22.25 15.13
CA ILE A 349 -27.87 -22.23 13.68
C ILE A 349 -26.63 -23.04 13.27
N CYS A 350 -25.53 -22.88 14.02
CA CYS A 350 -24.21 -23.38 13.64
C CYS A 350 -23.84 -24.70 14.34
N GLY A 351 -24.55 -25.07 15.40
CA GLY A 351 -24.24 -26.21 16.26
C GLY A 351 -23.62 -25.79 17.60
N ALA A 352 -23.31 -26.78 18.44
CA ALA A 352 -22.77 -26.53 19.77
C ALA A 352 -21.41 -25.83 19.72
N ALA A 353 -21.25 -24.77 20.49
CA ALA A 353 -19.98 -24.07 20.59
C ALA A 353 -18.97 -24.84 21.45
N VAL A 354 -17.69 -24.76 21.07
CA VAL A 354 -16.58 -25.39 21.78
C VAL A 354 -15.91 -24.34 22.66
N LYS A 355 -15.88 -24.59 23.97
CA LYS A 355 -15.18 -23.73 24.92
C LYS A 355 -13.68 -23.97 24.84
N HIS A 356 -12.90 -22.93 24.57
CA HIS A 356 -11.46 -22.97 24.47
C HIS A 356 -10.82 -21.91 25.39
N ARG A 357 -10.30 -22.32 26.55
CA ARG A 357 -9.58 -21.53 27.59
C ARG A 357 -10.18 -20.15 27.97
N ARG A 358 -10.23 -19.19 27.05
CA ARG A 358 -10.73 -17.81 27.20
C ARG A 358 -11.67 -17.38 26.07
N SER A 359 -12.16 -18.32 25.28
CA SER A 359 -13.09 -18.05 24.19
C SER A 359 -14.04 -19.22 23.97
N THR A 360 -15.14 -18.92 23.29
CA THR A 360 -16.13 -19.89 22.85
C THR A 360 -16.20 -19.83 21.34
N ILE A 361 -16.03 -20.97 20.67
CA ILE A 361 -15.83 -21.04 19.22
C ILE A 361 -16.98 -21.81 18.59
N LEU A 362 -17.63 -21.21 17.59
CA LEU A 362 -18.52 -21.88 16.66
C LEU A 362 -17.76 -22.12 15.35
N SER A 363 -17.78 -23.36 14.86
CA SER A 363 -17.12 -23.73 13.61
C SER A 363 -18.16 -24.18 12.59
N VAL A 364 -18.12 -23.56 11.42
CA VAL A 364 -19.00 -23.89 10.30
C VAL A 364 -18.16 -24.40 9.14
N GLU A 365 -18.34 -25.66 8.76
CA GLU A 365 -17.61 -26.23 7.63
C GLU A 365 -18.11 -25.67 6.30
N HIS A 366 -17.17 -25.39 5.41
CA HIS A 366 -17.47 -25.12 4.00
C HIS A 366 -17.79 -26.42 3.28
N VAL A 367 -18.55 -26.35 2.19
CA VAL A 367 -18.77 -27.50 1.27
C VAL A 367 -17.45 -28.04 0.69
N LEU A 368 -16.40 -27.21 0.70
CA LEU A 368 -15.04 -27.61 0.35
C LEU A 368 -14.36 -27.99 1.66
N GLU A 369 -14.16 -29.28 1.92
CA GLU A 369 -13.76 -29.92 3.19
C GLU A 369 -12.48 -29.40 3.90
N HIS A 370 -11.86 -28.35 3.37
CA HIS A 370 -10.60 -27.78 3.84
C HIS A 370 -10.74 -26.39 4.44
N ARG A 371 -11.97 -25.88 4.58
CA ARG A 371 -12.24 -24.54 5.10
C ARG A 371 -13.31 -24.59 6.17
N SER A 372 -13.06 -23.90 7.25
CA SER A 372 -14.05 -23.64 8.28
C SER A 372 -14.14 -22.13 8.49
N LEU A 373 -15.36 -21.66 8.70
CA LEU A 373 -15.57 -20.34 9.26
C LEU A 373 -15.66 -20.49 10.77
N GLU A 374 -14.77 -19.83 11.49
CA GLU A 374 -14.80 -19.80 12.94
C GLU A 374 -15.32 -18.45 13.43
N LEU A 375 -16.32 -18.52 14.30
CA LEU A 375 -16.82 -17.39 15.07
C LEU A 375 -16.30 -17.58 16.49
N GLU A 376 -15.41 -16.70 16.93
CA GLU A 376 -14.76 -16.74 18.23
C GLU A 376 -15.28 -15.58 19.08
N MET A 377 -16.00 -15.92 20.15
CA MET A 377 -16.39 -14.97 21.20
C MET A 377 -15.39 -15.07 22.35
N GLN A 378 -14.66 -13.99 22.64
CA GLN A 378 -13.66 -13.98 23.71
C GLN A 378 -14.28 -13.56 25.05
N ASP A 379 -13.95 -14.30 26.11
CA ASP A 379 -14.45 -14.04 27.46
C ASP A 379 -14.06 -12.62 27.91
N GLY A 380 -15.05 -11.83 28.32
CA GLY A 380 -14.86 -10.46 28.78
C GLY A 380 -14.63 -9.42 27.67
N ARG A 381 -14.78 -9.79 26.39
CA ARG A 381 -14.78 -8.83 25.27
C ARG A 381 -16.19 -8.61 24.74
N GLN A 382 -16.44 -7.39 24.26
CA GLN A 382 -17.73 -6.99 23.68
C GLN A 382 -17.88 -7.34 22.19
N PHE A 383 -16.89 -7.98 21.58
CA PHE A 383 -16.92 -8.31 20.15
C PHE A 383 -16.66 -9.79 19.90
N THR A 384 -17.30 -10.31 18.85
CA THR A 384 -17.07 -11.62 18.26
C THR A 384 -16.15 -11.45 17.06
N GLU A 385 -15.05 -12.20 17.05
CA GLU A 385 -14.16 -12.28 15.90
C GLU A 385 -14.69 -13.35 14.94
N ILE A 386 -14.87 -13.00 13.67
CA ILE A 386 -15.21 -13.94 12.60
C ILE A 386 -13.98 -14.10 11.73
N GLN A 387 -13.43 -15.31 11.66
CA GLN A 387 -12.23 -15.61 10.89
C GLN A 387 -12.39 -16.88 10.07
N ILE A 388 -11.89 -16.85 8.84
CA ILE A 388 -11.77 -18.07 8.02
C ILE A 388 -10.55 -18.82 8.51
N GLN A 389 -10.75 -20.01 9.07
CA GLN A 389 -9.68 -20.96 9.29
C GLN A 389 -9.51 -21.87 8.08
N HIS A 390 -8.26 -22.01 7.68
CA HIS A 390 -7.87 -23.03 6.74
C HIS A 390 -7.49 -24.27 7.54
N LYS A 391 -8.23 -25.38 7.34
CA LYS A 391 -7.80 -26.66 7.90
C LYS A 391 -6.44 -27.00 7.32
N SER A 392 -5.51 -27.45 8.16
CA SER A 392 -4.23 -27.96 7.68
C SER A 392 -4.49 -29.16 6.78
N ILE A 393 -3.98 -29.11 5.55
CA ILE A 393 -3.96 -30.28 4.70
C ILE A 393 -2.95 -31.28 5.29
N THR A 394 -3.35 -32.54 5.40
CA THR A 394 -2.45 -33.62 5.77
C THR A 394 -1.54 -33.94 4.58
N LEU A 395 -0.43 -34.64 4.84
CA LEU A 395 0.44 -35.12 3.76
C LEU A 395 -0.33 -36.00 2.78
N GLU A 396 -1.12 -36.94 3.31
CA GLU A 396 -1.96 -37.85 2.50
C GLU A 396 -2.93 -37.10 1.58
N LYS A 397 -3.62 -36.07 2.10
CA LYS A 397 -4.54 -35.26 1.29
C LYS A 397 -3.81 -34.44 0.23
N LEU A 398 -2.62 -33.94 0.54
CA LEU A 398 -1.79 -33.19 -0.39
C LEU A 398 -1.26 -34.11 -1.52
N GLU A 399 -0.80 -35.30 -1.17
CA GLU A 399 -0.36 -36.33 -2.12
C GLU A 399 -1.52 -36.80 -2.99
N ALA A 400 -2.71 -37.02 -2.41
CA ALA A 400 -3.92 -37.37 -3.15
C ALA A 400 -4.30 -36.29 -4.18
N LEU A 401 -4.29 -35.01 -3.79
CA LEU A 401 -4.56 -33.88 -4.68
C LEU A 401 -3.57 -33.83 -5.86
N VAL A 402 -2.30 -34.09 -5.59
CA VAL A 402 -1.24 -34.11 -6.61
C VAL A 402 -1.35 -35.35 -7.50
N ALA A 403 -1.75 -36.49 -6.94
CA ALA A 403 -2.00 -37.71 -7.69
C ALA A 403 -3.21 -37.54 -8.62
N GLU A 404 -4.31 -36.95 -8.15
CA GLU A 404 -5.49 -36.61 -8.96
C GLU A 404 -5.12 -35.67 -10.11
N TRP A 405 -4.34 -34.62 -9.82
CA TRP A 405 -3.80 -33.71 -10.84
C TRP A 405 -2.94 -34.45 -11.88
N ARG A 406 -2.14 -35.43 -11.47
CA ARG A 406 -1.32 -36.26 -12.37
C ARG A 406 -2.15 -37.31 -13.13
N ALA A 407 -3.26 -37.80 -12.57
CA ALA A 407 -4.10 -38.78 -13.24
C ALA A 407 -4.81 -38.17 -14.47
N GLY A 408 -4.99 -36.85 -14.48
CA GLY A 408 -5.67 -36.15 -15.57
C GLY A 408 -7.19 -36.21 -15.48
N ASP A 409 -7.75 -36.69 -14.37
CA ASP A 409 -9.18 -36.66 -14.03
C ASP A 409 -9.60 -35.25 -13.56
N SER A 410 -9.01 -34.22 -14.15
CA SER A 410 -9.14 -32.84 -13.70
C SER A 410 -10.50 -32.21 -14.01
N GLY A 411 -11.51 -32.98 -14.44
CA GLY A 411 -12.87 -32.47 -14.69
C GLY A 411 -13.45 -31.75 -13.46
N THR A 412 -13.11 -32.21 -12.26
CA THR A 412 -13.44 -31.59 -10.96
C THR A 412 -12.56 -30.39 -10.59
N VAL A 413 -11.32 -30.32 -11.07
CA VAL A 413 -10.35 -29.25 -10.71
C VAL A 413 -10.34 -28.10 -11.73
N VAL A 414 -10.70 -28.37 -12.98
CA VAL A 414 -10.66 -27.43 -14.11
C VAL A 414 -11.99 -26.72 -14.33
N GLU A 415 -13.13 -27.32 -13.95
CA GLU A 415 -14.44 -26.65 -13.99
C GLU A 415 -14.64 -25.71 -12.79
N GLY A 416 -13.92 -24.59 -12.79
CA GLY A 416 -14.29 -23.38 -12.04
C GLY A 416 -13.36 -22.93 -10.91
N LEU A 417 -12.49 -23.80 -10.37
CA LEU A 417 -11.57 -23.43 -9.28
C LEU A 417 -10.14 -23.21 -9.80
N ARG A 418 -9.89 -22.03 -10.38
CA ARG A 418 -8.53 -21.59 -10.80
C ARG A 418 -7.54 -21.40 -9.64
N LYS A 419 -8.01 -21.46 -8.38
CA LYS A 419 -7.22 -21.10 -7.20
C LYS A 419 -7.75 -21.75 -5.91
N ILE A 420 -6.89 -22.50 -5.21
CA ILE A 420 -7.17 -23.10 -3.90
C ILE A 420 -6.14 -22.59 -2.89
N ASP A 421 -6.56 -21.76 -1.95
CA ASP A 421 -5.74 -21.47 -0.77
C ASP A 421 -5.85 -22.66 0.20
N VAL A 422 -4.71 -23.28 0.51
CA VAL A 422 -4.59 -24.30 1.55
C VAL A 422 -3.57 -23.88 2.61
N TYR A 423 -3.73 -24.44 3.80
CA TYR A 423 -2.72 -24.32 4.84
C TYR A 423 -1.89 -25.60 4.87
N ILE A 424 -0.58 -25.51 4.67
CA ILE A 424 0.34 -26.65 4.72
C ILE A 424 1.37 -26.36 5.80
N SER A 425 1.37 -27.15 6.86
CA SER A 425 2.36 -26.99 7.92
C SER A 425 3.78 -27.23 7.38
N LYS A 426 4.79 -26.55 7.95
CA LYS A 426 6.20 -26.74 7.55
C LYS A 426 6.64 -28.22 7.54
N PRO A 427 6.30 -29.05 8.56
CA PRO A 427 6.68 -30.46 8.53
C PRO A 427 6.04 -31.25 7.40
N VAL A 428 4.78 -30.97 7.07
CA VAL A 428 4.07 -31.61 5.95
C VAL A 428 4.71 -31.18 4.62
N TRP A 429 4.98 -29.89 4.45
CA TRP A 429 5.63 -29.37 3.25
C TRP A 429 7.03 -29.97 3.04
N LYS A 430 7.86 -30.01 4.08
CA LYS A 430 9.20 -30.62 4.06
C LYS A 430 9.15 -32.10 3.66
N LYS A 431 8.19 -32.87 4.19
CA LYS A 431 7.99 -34.26 3.79
C LYS A 431 7.55 -34.39 2.34
N PHE A 432 6.67 -33.51 1.88
CA PHE A 432 6.13 -33.53 0.52
C PHE A 432 7.17 -33.18 -0.55
N THR A 433 7.96 -32.12 -0.34
CA THR A 433 8.94 -31.66 -1.33
C THR A 433 10.33 -32.30 -1.18
N GLY A 434 10.61 -32.92 -0.03
CA GLY A 434 11.96 -33.37 0.32
C GLY A 434 12.97 -32.23 0.53
N THR A 435 12.53 -30.98 0.46
CA THR A 435 13.38 -29.80 0.60
C THR A 435 13.23 -29.18 1.98
N ASP A 436 14.35 -28.93 2.64
CA ASP A 436 14.37 -28.07 3.82
C ASP A 436 14.30 -26.62 3.33
N VAL A 437 13.12 -26.01 3.43
CA VAL A 437 12.92 -24.60 3.04
C VAL A 437 13.61 -23.65 4.04
N ASP A 438 14.24 -24.19 5.09
CA ASP A 438 15.08 -23.43 6.03
C ASP A 438 16.47 -23.10 5.45
N ARG A 439 16.62 -22.84 4.14
CA ARG A 439 17.80 -22.07 3.69
C ARG A 439 17.69 -20.71 4.38
N PRO A 440 18.58 -20.40 5.35
CA PRO A 440 18.62 -19.05 5.87
C PRO A 440 19.06 -18.21 4.68
N ILE A 441 18.20 -17.34 4.18
CA ILE A 441 18.71 -16.15 3.50
C ILE A 441 19.59 -15.52 4.58
N LEU A 442 20.91 -15.52 4.33
CA LEU A 442 21.92 -14.98 5.24
C LEU A 442 21.35 -13.73 5.90
N SER A 443 21.08 -13.83 7.20
CA SER A 443 20.83 -12.67 8.03
C SER A 443 22.13 -11.89 8.05
N HIS A 444 22.33 -11.01 7.08
CA HIS A 444 23.31 -9.95 7.20
C HIS A 444 22.88 -9.10 8.39
N GLU A 445 23.51 -9.37 9.53
CA GLU A 445 23.46 -8.51 10.70
C GLU A 445 23.90 -7.10 10.31
N LEU A 446 23.00 -6.14 10.55
CA LEU A 446 23.24 -4.72 10.85
C LEU A 446 24.00 -3.94 9.73
N ILE A 447 23.46 -2.94 9.04
CA ILE A 447 22.97 -1.64 9.54
C ILE A 447 22.18 -0.97 8.39
N TYR A 448 20.92 -1.35 8.11
CA TYR A 448 20.02 -0.48 7.31
C TYR A 448 18.58 -0.65 7.75
N SER A 449 17.92 0.47 8.09
CA SER A 449 16.56 0.49 8.64
C SER A 449 15.51 0.14 7.58
N SER A 450 14.71 -0.88 7.90
CA SER A 450 13.78 -1.63 7.06
C SER A 450 12.53 -0.87 6.58
N GLN A 451 12.62 -0.23 5.43
CA GLN A 451 11.46 0.05 4.57
C GLN A 451 11.74 -0.31 3.10
N GLU A 452 12.99 -0.11 2.65
CA GLU A 452 13.49 -0.57 1.35
C GLU A 452 13.62 -2.10 1.30
N GLN A 453 14.09 -2.75 2.38
CA GLN A 453 14.16 -4.21 2.47
C GLN A 453 12.78 -4.89 2.38
N TYR A 454 11.74 -4.31 3.00
CA TYR A 454 10.39 -4.88 2.95
C TYR A 454 9.80 -4.88 1.53
N VAL A 455 10.17 -3.90 0.70
CA VAL A 455 9.71 -3.81 -0.69
C VAL A 455 10.53 -4.72 -1.60
N LEU A 456 11.85 -4.79 -1.40
CA LEU A 456 12.74 -5.69 -2.16
C LEU A 456 12.52 -7.17 -1.80
N ASP A 457 12.35 -7.50 -0.52
CA ASP A 457 12.00 -8.86 -0.09
C ASP A 457 10.64 -9.28 -0.67
N ARG A 458 9.72 -8.34 -0.89
CA ARG A 458 8.42 -8.63 -1.51
C ARG A 458 8.50 -8.86 -3.03
N LEU A 459 9.48 -8.24 -3.71
CA LEU A 459 9.70 -8.41 -5.15
C LEU A 459 10.55 -9.67 -5.43
N TYR A 460 11.62 -9.90 -4.66
CA TYR A 460 12.51 -11.06 -4.85
C TYR A 460 11.99 -12.36 -4.22
N ALA A 461 11.11 -12.30 -3.22
CA ALA A 461 10.48 -13.52 -2.70
C ALA A 461 9.43 -14.13 -3.65
N ASP A 462 9.01 -13.42 -4.69
CA ASP A 462 7.84 -13.81 -5.48
C ASP A 462 8.13 -14.97 -6.47
N GLU A 463 9.41 -15.25 -6.74
CA GLU A 463 9.87 -16.33 -7.63
C GLU A 463 10.59 -17.48 -6.91
N ALA A 464 11.37 -17.21 -5.86
CA ALA A 464 12.23 -18.21 -5.21
C ALA A 464 11.48 -19.31 -4.41
N ASP A 465 10.18 -19.13 -4.14
CA ASP A 465 9.36 -20.05 -3.33
C ASP A 465 8.20 -20.69 -4.12
N ARG A 466 8.44 -21.04 -5.39
CA ARG A 466 7.46 -21.75 -6.23
C ARG A 466 7.82 -23.23 -6.37
N PHE A 467 6.88 -24.12 -6.07
CA PHE A 467 6.95 -25.54 -6.45
C PHE A 467 5.90 -25.79 -7.52
N ILE A 468 6.29 -26.40 -8.64
CA ILE A 468 5.42 -26.56 -9.81
C ILE A 468 5.25 -28.05 -10.10
N VAL A 469 4.00 -28.50 -10.24
CA VAL A 469 3.67 -29.84 -10.73
C VAL A 469 3.00 -29.71 -12.09
N HIS A 470 3.64 -30.28 -13.11
CA HIS A 470 3.12 -30.27 -14.48
C HIS A 470 1.98 -31.29 -14.63
N HIS A 471 0.94 -30.90 -15.35
CA HIS A 471 -0.11 -31.83 -15.76
C HIS A 471 0.39 -32.68 -16.94
N PRO A 472 0.16 -34.00 -16.96
CA PRO A 472 0.73 -34.86 -18.00
C PRO A 472 0.01 -34.81 -19.35
N ARG A 473 -1.25 -34.34 -19.37
CA ARG A 473 -2.12 -34.36 -20.56
C ARG A 473 -2.52 -32.99 -21.10
N VAL A 474 -2.23 -31.90 -20.39
CA VAL A 474 -2.58 -30.53 -20.83
C VAL A 474 -1.47 -29.57 -20.42
N ASN A 475 -1.39 -28.41 -21.07
CA ASN A 475 -0.52 -27.31 -20.65
C ASN A 475 -1.08 -26.60 -19.40
N GLY A 476 -1.28 -27.37 -18.35
CA GLY A 476 -1.69 -26.92 -17.03
C GLY A 476 -0.55 -27.09 -16.03
N ARG A 477 -0.39 -26.12 -15.15
CA ARG A 477 0.58 -26.18 -14.04
C ARG A 477 -0.16 -26.03 -12.72
N LEU A 478 0.15 -26.90 -11.76
CA LEU A 478 -0.22 -26.72 -10.36
C LEU A 478 0.93 -26.00 -9.66
N ILE A 479 0.73 -24.72 -9.34
CA ILE A 479 1.76 -23.86 -8.75
C ILE A 479 1.46 -23.72 -7.27
N PHE A 480 2.44 -24.10 -6.44
CA PHE A 480 2.45 -23.87 -5.01
C PHE A 480 3.30 -22.63 -4.74
N LYS A 481 2.68 -21.57 -4.21
CA LYS A 481 3.35 -20.32 -3.87
C LYS A 481 3.30 -20.10 -2.36
N SER A 482 4.46 -20.03 -1.73
CA SER A 482 4.56 -19.63 -0.32
C SER A 482 4.06 -18.19 -0.17
N LEU A 483 3.05 -17.97 0.66
CA LEU A 483 2.65 -16.65 1.10
C LEU A 483 3.54 -16.31 2.30
N LYS A 484 4.74 -15.73 2.04
CA LYS A 484 5.66 -15.26 3.08
C LYS A 484 4.98 -14.20 3.95
N HIS A 485 4.28 -14.64 4.98
CA HIS A 485 3.97 -13.84 6.14
C HIS A 485 4.59 -14.52 7.35
N SER A 486 5.16 -13.68 8.22
CA SER A 486 6.06 -13.91 9.36
C SER A 486 5.59 -14.88 10.44
N SER A 487 4.62 -15.74 10.16
CA SER A 487 4.23 -16.80 11.07
C SER A 487 5.12 -18.03 10.84
N PRO A 488 5.52 -18.76 11.90
CA PRO A 488 6.23 -20.05 11.78
C PRO A 488 5.41 -21.13 11.04
N LYS A 489 4.16 -20.80 10.70
CA LYS A 489 3.17 -21.61 10.01
C LYS A 489 3.16 -21.20 8.52
N GLY A 490 3.61 -22.08 7.63
CA GLY A 490 3.63 -21.79 6.18
C GLY A 490 2.21 -21.75 5.60
N PHE A 491 1.87 -20.69 4.87
CA PHE A 491 0.65 -20.65 4.07
C PHE A 491 1.04 -20.83 2.61
N TYR A 492 0.43 -21.80 1.92
CA TYR A 492 0.75 -22.09 0.53
C TYR A 492 -0.49 -21.90 -0.33
N LEU A 493 -0.34 -21.06 -1.32
CA LEU A 493 -1.35 -20.88 -2.34
C LEU A 493 -1.14 -21.95 -3.41
N ILE A 494 -2.18 -22.74 -3.70
CA ILE A 494 -2.19 -23.64 -4.85
C ILE A 494 -3.01 -22.97 -5.95
N SER A 495 -2.42 -22.73 -7.10
CA SER A 495 -3.15 -22.24 -8.28
C SER A 495 -2.96 -23.16 -9.46
N SER A 496 -4.08 -23.53 -10.10
CA SER A 496 -4.08 -24.11 -11.44
C SER A 496 -4.13 -22.94 -12.42
N VAL A 497 -3.03 -22.71 -13.13
CA VAL A 497 -2.95 -21.62 -14.11
C VAL A 497 -2.87 -22.25 -15.50
N PRO A 498 -3.77 -21.92 -16.45
CA PRO A 498 -3.52 -22.22 -17.84
C PRO A 498 -2.25 -21.49 -18.26
N VAL A 499 -1.36 -22.18 -18.95
CA VAL A 499 -0.08 -21.60 -19.41
C VAL A 499 -0.32 -20.29 -20.17
N ASP A 500 0.30 -19.20 -19.72
CA ASP A 500 0.48 -18.01 -20.55
C ASP A 500 1.48 -18.38 -21.66
N PRO A 501 1.10 -18.30 -22.95
CA PRO A 501 1.98 -18.68 -24.05
C PRO A 501 3.32 -17.94 -24.05
N MET A 502 3.39 -16.74 -23.45
CA MET A 502 4.59 -15.90 -23.48
C MET A 502 5.60 -16.26 -22.38
N ASP A 503 5.21 -17.03 -21.35
CA ASP A 503 6.03 -17.33 -20.17
C ASP A 503 6.64 -18.76 -20.19
N VAL A 504 6.71 -19.41 -21.35
CA VAL A 504 7.13 -20.82 -21.48
C VAL A 504 8.31 -20.99 -22.42
N GLU A 505 9.47 -21.32 -21.85
CA GLU A 505 10.69 -21.71 -22.56
C GLU A 505 10.68 -23.20 -23.00
N ASP A 506 9.80 -24.02 -22.42
CA ASP A 506 9.79 -25.49 -22.51
C ASP A 506 8.46 -26.06 -23.02
N TRP A 507 8.02 -25.66 -24.21
CA TRP A 507 6.79 -26.19 -24.81
C TRP A 507 6.86 -27.71 -25.02
N ASN A 508 5.91 -28.44 -24.43
CA ASN A 508 5.65 -29.83 -24.83
C ASN A 508 4.80 -29.84 -26.11
N LEU A 509 5.46 -29.52 -27.23
CA LEU A 509 4.82 -29.35 -28.55
C LEU A 509 4.07 -30.61 -29.01
N ALA A 510 4.50 -31.79 -28.58
CA ALA A 510 3.84 -33.06 -28.90
C ALA A 510 2.40 -33.16 -28.38
N LEU A 511 2.06 -32.45 -27.30
CA LEU A 511 0.69 -32.39 -26.78
C LEU A 511 -0.21 -31.44 -27.57
N LEU A 512 0.36 -30.40 -28.19
CA LEU A 512 -0.39 -29.41 -28.96
C LEU A 512 -0.58 -29.82 -30.42
N PHE A 513 0.42 -30.49 -30.99
CA PHE A 513 0.48 -30.79 -32.42
C PHE A 513 0.42 -32.29 -32.73
N GLY A 514 0.28 -33.15 -31.70
CA GLY A 514 0.44 -34.60 -31.83
C GLY A 514 1.92 -34.99 -31.96
N SER A 515 2.21 -36.29 -31.98
CA SER A 515 3.55 -36.78 -32.32
C SER A 515 3.89 -36.32 -33.73
N LEU A 516 4.86 -35.43 -33.85
CA LEU A 516 5.46 -35.06 -35.12
C LEU A 516 6.21 -36.29 -35.62
N GLU A 517 5.57 -37.08 -36.48
CA GLU A 517 6.28 -38.06 -37.31
C GLU A 517 7.22 -37.26 -38.22
N ILE A 518 8.53 -37.39 -37.99
CA ILE A 518 9.59 -36.83 -38.83
C ILE A 518 9.78 -37.72 -40.05
#